data_AF-A0A849G6L0-F1
#
_entry.id   AF-A0A849G6L0-F1
#
_cell.length_a   1.000
_cell.length_b   1.000
_cell.length_c   1.000
_cell.angle_alpha   90.00
_cell.angle_beta   90.00
_cell.angle_gamma   90.00
#
_symmetry.space_group_name_H-M   'P 1'
#
loop_
_entity.id
_entity.type
_entity.pdbx_description
1 polymer ?
#
loop_
_entity_poly.entity_id
_entity_poly.type
_entity_poly.pdbx_seq_one_letter_code
_entity_poly.pdbx_strand_id
1 'polypeptide(L)'
;MLRHFDAGELISVLTTQPIDRMLDYKAPEGGCFEGAFVEVPLGPRKVTGVVWGPGEGGYDLARVRSVIRVLDAVPMRDEVKTFLARAAEYTLTPMSAMLRLATRSPGLGDPPSLRTVYRRGTTEAPDRWTDARRRVVGTLDEYGGLSFTLGELAELAAVSTSVVKGLVKQGVVAEEASPRDLPYPRLDPGIGGKALTGEQADAARVLREGVKARNYGTTLLKGVTGSGKTEVYLEAVAACLESGRQALVLLPEIALTAEFLTRVEARFGARPAEWHSGVTMTERRRAWKMVGEGGAALVVGARSALFLPFQDLGLIVVDEEHDTSYKQEDGVLYNARDMAVLRASICSAQVVLASATPSLESWANAEAGKYERLTLTARFGEAVMPE
;
A
#
# COMPACT_ATOMS: atom_id res chain seq x y z
N MET A 1 -5.67 9.07 -19.81
CA MET A 1 -4.68 10.15 -19.66
C MET A 1 -5.31 11.17 -18.74
N LEU A 2 -4.64 11.55 -17.64
CA LEU A 2 -5.22 12.50 -16.69
C LEU A 2 -5.36 13.87 -17.35
N ARG A 3 -6.47 14.56 -17.08
CA ARG A 3 -6.69 15.92 -17.59
C ARG A 3 -5.69 16.89 -16.96
N HIS A 4 -5.00 17.65 -17.80
CA HIS A 4 -4.15 18.76 -17.39
C HIS A 4 -4.97 20.06 -17.31
N PHE A 5 -4.59 20.94 -16.39
CA PHE A 5 -5.12 22.28 -16.23
C PHE A 5 -3.95 23.26 -16.23
N ASP A 6 -3.95 24.21 -17.16
CA ASP A 6 -2.91 25.22 -17.26
C ASP A 6 -2.99 26.23 -16.11
N ALA A 7 -1.89 26.93 -15.85
CA ALA A 7 -1.82 27.90 -14.77
C ALA A 7 -2.93 28.96 -14.88
N GLY A 8 -3.65 29.19 -13.77
CA GLY A 8 -4.77 30.13 -13.73
C GLY A 8 -6.12 29.56 -14.16
N GLU A 9 -6.18 28.36 -14.75
CA GLU A 9 -7.45 27.68 -15.01
C GLU A 9 -8.22 27.40 -13.72
N LEU A 10 -9.55 27.37 -13.84
CA LEU A 10 -10.41 27.08 -12.70
C LEU A 10 -10.53 25.57 -12.49
N ILE A 11 -10.17 25.12 -11.28
CA ILE A 11 -10.20 23.71 -10.88
C ILE A 11 -11.03 23.53 -9.62
N SER A 12 -11.76 22.42 -9.52
CA SER A 12 -12.52 22.06 -8.33
C SER A 12 -11.69 21.17 -7.43
N VAL A 13 -11.59 21.52 -6.14
CA VAL A 13 -10.77 20.81 -5.16
C VAL A 13 -11.65 20.30 -4.02
N LEU A 14 -11.61 18.98 -3.78
CA LEU A 14 -12.17 18.39 -2.56
C LEU A 14 -11.12 18.45 -1.45
N THR A 15 -11.47 19.05 -0.30
CA THR A 15 -10.55 19.19 0.83
C THR A 15 -10.80 18.13 1.90
N THR A 16 -9.77 17.86 2.71
CA THR A 16 -9.89 16.97 3.88
C THR A 16 -10.61 17.61 5.07
N GLN A 17 -11.06 18.86 4.95
CA GLN A 17 -11.76 19.60 6.01
C GLN A 17 -13.26 19.30 5.99
N PRO A 18 -13.99 19.42 7.12
CA PRO A 18 -15.42 19.10 7.21
C PRO A 18 -16.30 20.13 6.48
N ILE A 19 -16.10 20.24 5.18
CA ILE A 19 -16.86 21.05 4.23
C ILE A 19 -17.32 20.08 3.15
N ASP A 20 -18.63 19.84 3.09
CA ASP A 20 -19.21 18.83 2.20
C ASP A 20 -19.59 19.42 0.84
N ARG A 21 -18.60 20.10 0.23
CA ARG A 21 -18.64 20.58 -1.15
C ARG A 21 -17.23 20.73 -1.68
N MET A 22 -17.09 20.68 -2.99
CA MET A 22 -15.86 21.07 -3.65
C MET A 22 -15.75 22.59 -3.65
N LEU A 23 -14.53 23.10 -3.64
CA LEU A 23 -14.23 24.53 -3.67
C LEU A 23 -13.36 24.78 -4.89
N ASP A 24 -13.68 25.80 -5.70
CA ASP A 24 -12.80 26.09 -6.83
C ASP A 24 -11.63 26.99 -6.45
N TYR A 25 -10.52 26.71 -7.12
CA TYR A 25 -9.26 27.42 -7.01
C TYR A 25 -8.72 27.67 -8.42
N LYS A 26 -7.77 28.61 -8.53
CA LYS A 26 -6.94 28.72 -9.73
C LYS A 26 -5.82 27.69 -9.66
N ALA A 27 -5.59 26.98 -10.75
CA ALA A 27 -4.45 26.10 -10.92
C ALA A 27 -3.14 26.87 -10.65
N PRO A 28 -2.14 26.26 -9.99
CA PRO A 28 -0.92 26.93 -9.59
C PRO A 28 -0.04 27.25 -10.80
N GLU A 29 1.01 28.04 -10.58
CA GLU A 29 2.07 28.19 -11.58
C GLU A 29 2.66 26.82 -11.94
N GLY A 30 2.86 26.56 -13.23
CA GLY A 30 3.25 25.24 -13.74
C GLY A 30 2.08 24.27 -13.99
N GLY A 31 0.84 24.65 -13.67
CA GLY A 31 -0.35 23.84 -13.91
C GLY A 31 -0.51 22.68 -12.92
N CYS A 32 -1.55 21.87 -13.13
CA CYS A 32 -1.78 20.66 -12.35
C CYS A 32 -2.63 19.64 -13.11
N PHE A 33 -2.81 18.45 -12.54
CA PHE A 33 -3.60 17.39 -13.13
C PHE A 33 -4.81 17.06 -12.27
N GLU A 34 -5.85 16.52 -12.91
CA GLU A 34 -6.93 15.86 -12.18
C GLU A 34 -6.37 14.72 -11.31
N GLY A 35 -6.88 14.61 -10.08
CA GLY A 35 -6.36 13.72 -9.05
C GLY A 35 -5.12 14.24 -8.32
N ALA A 36 -4.51 15.35 -8.74
CA ALA A 36 -3.33 15.88 -8.06
C ALA A 36 -3.63 16.24 -6.59
N PHE A 37 -2.74 15.81 -5.70
CA PHE A 37 -2.76 16.26 -4.31
C PHE A 37 -2.23 17.68 -4.25
N VAL A 38 -2.95 18.58 -3.58
CA VAL A 38 -2.64 20.01 -3.56
C VAL A 38 -2.72 20.56 -2.14
N GLU A 39 -1.92 21.59 -1.88
CA GLU A 39 -2.05 22.44 -0.70
C GLU A 39 -2.83 23.69 -1.10
N VAL A 40 -3.95 23.96 -0.43
CA VAL A 40 -4.84 25.08 -0.77
C VAL A 40 -5.10 25.97 0.45
N PRO A 41 -5.33 27.28 0.24
CA PRO A 41 -5.71 28.17 1.32
C PRO A 41 -7.20 27.99 1.66
N LEU A 42 -7.52 27.78 2.92
CA LEU A 42 -8.88 27.75 3.45
C LEU A 42 -8.99 28.72 4.63
N GLY A 43 -9.51 29.92 4.35
CA GLY A 43 -9.48 31.02 5.32
C GLY A 43 -8.03 31.38 5.68
N PRO A 44 -7.63 31.33 6.97
CA PRO A 44 -6.25 31.55 7.40
C PRO A 44 -5.37 30.29 7.37
N ARG A 45 -5.96 29.09 7.17
CA ARG A 45 -5.24 27.82 7.23
C ARG A 45 -4.79 27.35 5.85
N LYS A 46 -3.75 26.52 5.82
CA LYS A 46 -3.34 25.74 4.67
C LYS A 46 -3.80 24.31 4.87
N VAL A 47 -4.45 23.72 3.89
CA VAL A 47 -5.05 22.39 4.01
C VAL A 47 -4.78 21.55 2.76
N THR A 48 -4.69 20.24 2.94
CA THR A 48 -4.58 19.30 1.82
C THR A 48 -5.94 19.08 1.16
N GLY A 49 -5.93 19.07 -0.17
CA GLY A 49 -7.06 18.65 -1.00
C GLY A 49 -6.58 17.84 -2.20
N VAL A 50 -7.55 17.38 -2.99
CA VAL A 50 -7.33 16.68 -4.25
C VAL A 50 -8.12 17.40 -5.34
N VAL A 51 -7.48 17.64 -6.48
CA VAL A 51 -8.13 18.19 -7.67
C VAL A 51 -9.12 17.16 -8.20
N TRP A 52 -10.42 17.47 -8.15
CA TRP A 52 -11.47 16.54 -8.53
C TRP A 52 -11.90 16.69 -9.99
N GLY A 53 -11.71 17.87 -10.58
CA GLY A 53 -12.11 18.17 -11.96
C GLY A 53 -12.05 19.65 -12.28
N PRO A 54 -12.64 20.09 -13.41
CA PRO A 54 -12.79 21.52 -13.73
C PRO A 54 -13.67 22.22 -12.68
N GLY A 55 -13.35 23.47 -12.37
CA GLY A 55 -14.18 24.27 -11.46
C GLY A 55 -15.54 24.62 -12.07
N GLU A 56 -16.56 24.75 -11.23
CA GLU A 56 -17.91 25.10 -11.65
C GLU A 56 -18.02 26.59 -11.99
N GLY A 57 -17.33 27.44 -11.24
CA GLY A 57 -17.43 28.90 -11.37
C GLY A 57 -18.77 29.44 -10.85
N GLY A 58 -19.29 30.49 -11.49
CA GLY A 58 -20.54 31.14 -11.07
C GLY A 58 -20.38 32.24 -10.01
N TYR A 59 -19.15 32.72 -9.79
CA TYR A 59 -18.81 33.81 -8.90
C TYR A 59 -17.67 34.65 -9.47
N ASP A 60 -17.39 35.79 -8.83
CA ASP A 60 -16.32 36.69 -9.26
C ASP A 60 -14.95 35.99 -9.21
N LEU A 61 -14.40 35.72 -10.40
CA LEU A 61 -13.11 35.06 -10.60
C LEU A 61 -11.94 35.85 -10.00
N ALA A 62 -12.10 37.14 -9.74
CA ALA A 62 -11.09 37.95 -9.03
C ALA A 62 -10.95 37.54 -7.56
N ARG A 63 -12.00 36.98 -6.95
CA ARG A 63 -12.00 36.53 -5.54
C ARG A 63 -11.44 35.12 -5.35
N VAL A 64 -11.24 34.40 -6.44
CA VAL A 64 -10.77 33.01 -6.42
C VAL A 64 -9.27 32.97 -6.12
N ARG A 65 -8.94 32.24 -5.06
CA ARG A 65 -7.56 32.04 -4.62
C ARG A 65 -6.90 30.96 -5.47
N SER A 66 -5.58 31.02 -5.57
CA SER A 66 -4.78 30.00 -6.24
C SER A 66 -4.45 28.85 -5.29
N VAL A 67 -4.27 27.67 -5.86
CA VAL A 67 -3.55 26.57 -5.21
C VAL A 67 -2.16 27.05 -4.81
N ILE A 68 -1.70 26.69 -3.60
CA ILE A 68 -0.38 27.09 -3.10
C ILE A 68 0.72 26.30 -3.81
N ARG A 69 0.55 24.97 -3.90
CA ARG A 69 1.45 24.06 -4.62
C ARG A 69 0.80 22.70 -4.85
N VAL A 70 1.31 21.98 -5.85
CA VAL A 70 1.08 20.55 -6.03
C VAL A 70 2.02 19.77 -5.10
N LEU A 71 1.50 18.73 -4.44
CA LEU A 71 2.26 17.86 -3.54
C LEU A 71 2.95 16.74 -4.32
N ASP A 72 4.12 16.31 -3.85
CA ASP A 72 4.88 15.18 -4.43
C ASP A 72 4.21 13.85 -4.07
N ALA A 73 3.13 13.54 -4.79
CA ALA A 73 2.38 12.30 -4.66
C ALA A 73 1.77 11.94 -6.02
N VAL A 74 1.66 10.63 -6.27
CA VAL A 74 0.98 10.14 -7.46
C VAL A 74 -0.47 10.64 -7.46
N PRO A 75 -0.98 11.19 -8.58
CA PRO A 75 -2.37 11.63 -8.67
C PRO A 75 -3.37 10.52 -8.31
N MET A 76 -4.39 10.88 -7.54
CA MET A 76 -5.50 9.99 -7.22
C MET A 76 -6.24 9.58 -8.49
N ARG A 77 -6.27 8.28 -8.74
CA ARG A 77 -6.88 7.72 -9.94
C ARG A 77 -8.42 7.72 -9.87
N ASP A 78 -9.06 7.61 -11.03
CA ASP A 78 -10.52 7.63 -11.16
C ASP A 78 -11.20 6.47 -10.43
N GLU A 79 -10.54 5.31 -10.37
CA GLU A 79 -11.06 4.14 -9.66
C GLU A 79 -11.16 4.42 -8.15
N VAL A 80 -10.18 5.14 -7.58
CA VAL A 80 -10.20 5.54 -6.17
C VAL A 80 -11.26 6.62 -5.93
N LYS A 81 -11.35 7.64 -6.78
CA LYS A 81 -12.40 8.68 -6.69
C LYS A 81 -13.80 8.06 -6.73
N THR A 82 -14.03 7.12 -7.67
CA THR A 82 -15.28 6.39 -7.81
C THR A 82 -15.58 5.53 -6.59
N PHE A 83 -14.57 4.84 -6.05
CA PHE A 83 -14.71 4.05 -4.83
C PHE A 83 -15.12 4.90 -3.64
N LEU A 84 -14.42 6.03 -3.41
CA LEU A 84 -14.75 6.95 -2.32
C LEU A 84 -16.16 7.52 -2.46
N ALA A 85 -16.58 7.90 -3.67
CA ALA A 85 -17.91 8.43 -3.95
C ALA A 85 -19.02 7.40 -3.69
N ARG A 86 -18.87 6.18 -4.22
CA ARG A 86 -19.86 5.11 -4.00
C ARG A 86 -19.92 4.65 -2.54
N ALA A 87 -18.76 4.57 -1.88
CA ALA A 87 -18.72 4.28 -0.45
C ALA A 87 -19.40 5.39 0.36
N ALA A 88 -19.12 6.66 0.06
CA ALA A 88 -19.75 7.81 0.71
C ALA A 88 -21.28 7.79 0.59
N GLU A 89 -21.78 7.55 -0.62
CA GLU A 89 -23.22 7.46 -0.90
C GLU A 89 -23.86 6.31 -0.12
N TYR A 90 -23.25 5.13 -0.18
CA TYR A 90 -23.76 3.94 0.50
C TYR A 90 -23.79 4.08 2.03
N THR A 91 -22.79 4.74 2.60
CA THR A 91 -22.66 4.89 4.06
C THR A 91 -23.12 6.26 4.57
N LEU A 92 -23.73 7.07 3.70
CA LEU A 92 -24.14 8.46 3.99
C LEU A 92 -23.03 9.28 4.67
N THR A 93 -21.78 9.05 4.26
CA THR A 93 -20.60 9.68 4.85
C THR A 93 -20.17 10.87 4.01
N PRO A 94 -19.88 12.05 4.61
CA PRO A 94 -19.36 13.20 3.89
C PRO A 94 -18.11 12.87 3.08
N MET A 95 -18.01 13.39 1.85
CA MET A 95 -16.90 13.10 0.95
C MET A 95 -15.55 13.54 1.52
N SER A 96 -15.54 14.62 2.29
CA SER A 96 -14.32 15.07 3.01
C SER A 96 -13.81 14.03 4.01
N ALA A 97 -14.69 13.25 4.64
CA ALA A 97 -14.33 12.22 5.58
C ALA A 97 -13.81 10.95 4.88
N MET A 98 -14.42 10.58 3.75
CA MET A 98 -13.90 9.52 2.87
C MET A 98 -12.52 9.88 2.32
N LEU A 99 -12.34 11.12 1.85
CA LEU A 99 -11.04 11.61 1.39
C LEU A 99 -9.99 11.50 2.50
N ARG A 100 -10.33 11.88 3.73
CA ARG A 100 -9.43 11.72 4.89
C ARG A 100 -8.99 10.28 5.12
N LEU A 101 -9.75 9.25 4.73
CA LEU A 101 -9.31 7.86 4.82
C LEU A 101 -8.24 7.53 3.77
N ALA A 102 -8.43 8.01 2.53
CA ALA A 102 -7.48 7.79 1.44
C ALA A 102 -6.19 8.61 1.57
N THR A 103 -6.23 9.75 2.27
CA THR A 103 -5.08 10.65 2.44
C THR A 103 -4.34 10.50 3.77
N ARG A 104 -4.51 9.39 4.51
CA ARG A 104 -3.80 9.13 5.78
C ARG A 104 -2.33 8.76 5.58
N SER A 105 -1.60 9.53 4.77
CA SER A 105 -0.15 9.43 4.64
C SER A 105 0.53 10.45 5.54
N PRO A 106 1.31 10.03 6.55
CA PRO A 106 2.11 10.94 7.35
C PRO A 106 3.07 11.77 6.49
N GLY A 107 3.05 13.10 6.63
CA GLY A 107 3.99 13.97 5.93
C GLY A 107 3.73 14.12 4.43
N LEU A 108 2.50 13.89 3.95
CA LEU A 108 2.11 14.10 2.55
C LEU A 108 2.37 15.55 2.05
N GLY A 109 2.45 16.51 2.98
CA GLY A 109 2.83 17.90 2.70
C GLY A 109 4.32 18.19 2.90
N ASP A 110 5.11 17.27 3.45
CA ASP A 110 6.53 17.51 3.70
C ASP A 110 7.28 17.52 2.37
N PRO A 111 8.31 18.37 2.21
CA PRO A 111 9.18 18.29 1.04
C PRO A 111 9.78 16.88 0.93
N PRO A 112 10.20 16.45 -0.27
CA PRO A 112 10.91 15.18 -0.46
C PRO A 112 12.08 15.11 0.52
N SER A 113 11.94 14.28 1.57
CA SER A 113 12.98 14.16 2.56
C SER A 113 14.05 13.24 1.99
N LEU A 114 15.16 13.83 1.59
CA LEU A 114 16.36 13.08 1.25
C LEU A 114 16.96 12.54 2.55
N ARG A 115 17.33 11.27 2.58
CA ARG A 115 18.18 10.72 3.64
C ARG A 115 19.61 10.73 3.14
N THR A 116 20.53 11.12 4.01
CA THR A 116 21.94 10.98 3.75
C THR A 116 22.33 9.51 3.89
N VAL A 117 22.84 8.92 2.80
CA VAL A 117 23.44 7.60 2.79
C VAL A 117 24.94 7.68 2.48
N TYR A 118 25.67 6.66 2.90
CA TYR A 118 27.10 6.55 2.78
C TYR A 118 27.42 5.31 1.96
N ARG A 119 28.23 5.47 0.92
CA ARG A 119 28.70 4.39 0.05
C ARG A 119 30.19 4.50 -0.22
N ARG A 120 30.74 3.51 -0.92
CA ARG A 120 32.14 3.56 -1.35
C ARG A 120 32.38 4.81 -2.21
N GLY A 121 33.32 5.65 -1.80
CA GLY A 121 33.72 6.84 -2.53
C GLY A 121 34.73 6.55 -3.64
N THR A 122 35.06 7.56 -4.43
CA THR A 122 35.96 7.45 -5.59
C THR A 122 37.44 7.36 -5.20
N THR A 123 37.81 7.81 -3.99
CA THR A 123 39.19 7.69 -3.51
C THR A 123 39.45 6.27 -3.01
N GLU A 124 40.44 5.57 -3.58
CA GLU A 124 40.72 4.17 -3.23
C GLU A 124 41.22 3.98 -1.79
N ALA A 125 41.99 4.92 -1.22
CA ALA A 125 42.57 4.76 0.10
C ALA A 125 42.61 6.07 0.91
N PRO A 126 42.46 6.00 2.24
CA PRO A 126 42.65 7.14 3.12
C PRO A 126 44.14 7.48 3.29
N ASP A 127 44.44 8.73 3.68
CA ASP A 127 45.82 9.21 3.89
C ASP A 127 46.60 8.40 4.94
N ARG A 128 45.88 7.76 5.84
CA ARG A 128 46.43 6.88 6.87
C ARG A 128 45.48 5.73 7.15
N TRP A 129 45.99 4.51 7.06
CA TRP A 129 45.28 3.33 7.51
C TRP A 129 45.33 3.17 9.02
N THR A 130 44.16 2.96 9.60
CA THR A 130 43.98 2.48 10.99
C THR A 130 43.05 1.29 10.94
N ASP A 131 43.04 0.45 11.97
CA ASP A 131 42.16 -0.73 12.00
C ASP A 131 40.68 -0.34 11.90
N ALA A 132 40.29 0.78 12.52
CA ALA A 132 38.94 1.33 12.40
C ALA A 132 38.60 1.75 10.96
N ARG A 133 39.52 2.39 10.23
CA ARG A 133 39.29 2.79 8.82
C ARG A 133 39.26 1.58 7.89
N ARG A 134 40.11 0.57 8.15
CA ARG A 134 40.11 -0.70 7.41
C ARG A 134 38.78 -1.43 7.55
N ARG A 135 38.19 -1.46 8.75
CA ARG A 135 36.86 -2.06 8.95
C ARG A 135 35.77 -1.34 8.16
N VAL A 136 35.73 -0.01 8.18
CA VAL A 136 34.72 0.74 7.41
C VAL A 136 34.84 0.49 5.90
N VAL A 137 36.06 0.54 5.35
CA VAL A 137 36.27 0.28 3.91
C VAL A 137 35.98 -1.18 3.58
N GLY A 138 36.44 -2.12 4.41
CA GLY A 138 36.17 -3.55 4.26
C GLY A 138 34.68 -3.87 4.26
N THR A 139 33.89 -3.27 5.17
CA THR A 139 32.43 -3.38 5.16
C THR A 139 31.86 -2.84 3.84
N LEU A 140 32.25 -1.64 3.40
CA LEU A 140 31.72 -1.10 2.14
C LEU A 140 32.08 -1.95 0.90
N ASP A 141 33.27 -2.54 0.89
CA ASP A 141 33.74 -3.40 -0.21
C ASP A 141 33.07 -4.79 -0.18
N GLU A 142 32.85 -5.37 1.01
CA GLU A 142 32.13 -6.65 1.21
C GLU A 142 30.68 -6.57 0.72
N TYR A 143 30.01 -5.45 1.00
CA TYR A 143 28.60 -5.24 0.63
C TYR A 143 28.41 -4.65 -0.78
N GLY A 144 29.46 -4.60 -1.61
CA GLY A 144 29.36 -4.61 -3.08
C GLY A 144 28.42 -3.58 -3.73
N GLY A 145 28.44 -2.32 -3.28
CA GLY A 145 27.66 -1.22 -3.88
C GLY A 145 26.39 -0.81 -3.14
N LEU A 146 26.10 -1.43 -1.99
CA LEU A 146 25.04 -0.99 -1.09
C LEU A 146 25.38 0.36 -0.42
N SER A 147 24.34 1.06 0.03
CA SER A 147 24.44 2.34 0.73
C SER A 147 23.83 2.24 2.13
N PHE A 148 24.47 2.86 3.13
CA PHE A 148 24.10 2.74 4.54
C PHE A 148 23.79 4.11 5.14
N THR A 149 22.97 4.17 6.19
CA THR A 149 22.96 5.37 7.04
C THR A 149 24.25 5.47 7.86
N LEU A 150 24.52 6.65 8.41
CA LEU A 150 25.72 6.88 9.22
C LEU A 150 25.81 5.94 10.44
N GLY A 151 24.66 5.65 11.05
CA GLY A 151 24.57 4.78 12.22
C GLY A 151 24.83 3.32 11.86
N GLU A 152 24.14 2.81 10.85
CA GLU A 152 24.28 1.42 10.37
C GLU A 152 25.72 1.11 9.95
N LEU A 153 26.38 2.01 9.20
CA LEU A 153 27.76 1.79 8.77
C LEU A 153 28.73 1.79 9.95
N ALA A 154 28.51 2.68 10.93
CA ALA A 154 29.34 2.74 12.12
C ALA A 154 29.17 1.47 12.98
N GLU A 155 27.94 0.97 13.10
CA GLU A 155 27.62 -0.25 13.83
C GLU A 155 28.20 -1.50 13.16
N LEU A 156 27.96 -1.70 11.86
CA LEU A 156 28.48 -2.84 11.10
C LEU A 156 30.01 -2.91 11.10
N ALA A 157 30.68 -1.76 10.99
CA ALA A 157 32.13 -1.68 11.05
C ALA A 157 32.69 -1.67 12.49
N ALA A 158 31.82 -1.67 13.51
CA ALA A 158 32.18 -1.53 14.93
C ALA A 158 33.13 -0.34 15.18
N VAL A 159 32.70 0.86 14.80
CA VAL A 159 33.42 2.13 14.95
C VAL A 159 32.49 3.27 15.38
N SER A 160 33.05 4.42 15.74
CA SER A 160 32.27 5.65 15.94
C SER A 160 31.91 6.31 14.59
N THR A 161 30.80 7.05 14.58
CA THR A 161 30.36 7.84 13.42
C THR A 161 31.40 8.89 12.96
N SER A 162 32.29 9.33 13.86
CA SER A 162 33.40 10.23 13.54
C SER A 162 34.44 9.61 12.60
N VAL A 163 34.67 8.29 12.66
CA VAL A 163 35.57 7.59 11.75
C VAL A 163 35.00 7.62 10.33
N VAL A 164 33.71 7.34 10.18
CA VAL A 164 32.99 7.40 8.90
C VAL A 164 33.05 8.82 8.32
N LYS A 165 32.70 9.84 9.11
CA LYS A 165 32.80 11.25 8.67
C LYS A 165 34.22 11.66 8.29
N GLY A 166 35.23 11.11 8.97
CA GLY A 166 36.63 11.33 8.63
C GLY A 166 37.00 10.77 7.25
N LEU A 167 36.49 9.59 6.91
CA LEU A 167 36.68 8.99 5.59
C LEU A 167 35.89 9.71 4.49
N VAL A 168 34.73 10.28 4.82
CA VAL A 168 33.96 11.14 3.90
C VAL A 168 34.75 12.37 3.48
N LYS A 169 35.42 13.04 4.44
CA LYS A 169 36.29 14.19 4.13
C LYS A 169 37.45 13.86 3.20
N GLN A 170 37.87 12.59 3.15
CA GLN A 170 38.95 12.11 2.29
C GLN A 170 38.45 11.55 0.95
N GLY A 171 37.14 11.56 0.70
CA GLY A 171 36.54 11.02 -0.52
C GLY A 171 36.57 9.49 -0.62
N VAL A 172 37.01 8.79 0.44
CA VAL A 172 37.05 7.32 0.50
C VAL A 172 35.65 6.74 0.71
N VAL A 173 34.80 7.50 1.39
CA VAL A 173 33.36 7.26 1.53
C VAL A 173 32.64 8.42 0.88
N ALA A 174 31.67 8.14 0.00
CA ALA A 174 30.81 9.16 -0.57
C ALA A 174 29.58 9.35 0.32
N GLU A 175 29.21 10.61 0.55
CA GLU A 175 27.97 11.02 1.21
C GLU A 175 26.98 11.47 0.15
N GLU A 176 25.80 10.85 0.10
CA GLU A 176 24.82 11.11 -0.94
C GLU A 176 23.41 11.26 -0.40
N ALA A 177 22.66 12.14 -1.05
CA ALA A 177 21.24 12.25 -0.85
C ALA A 177 20.52 11.10 -1.60
N SER A 178 19.90 10.20 -0.86
CA SER A 178 19.06 9.13 -1.40
C SER A 178 17.60 9.37 -1.01
N PRO A 179 16.62 8.99 -1.85
CA PRO A 179 15.23 8.96 -1.43
C PRO A 179 15.08 8.14 -0.13
N ARG A 180 14.39 8.73 0.85
CA ARG A 180 14.11 8.04 2.12
C ARG A 180 13.20 6.82 1.91
N ASP A 181 12.26 6.95 0.99
CA ASP A 181 11.24 5.95 0.69
C ASP A 181 11.67 5.17 -0.56
N LEU A 182 12.26 3.99 -0.38
CA LEU A 182 12.63 3.08 -1.47
C LEU A 182 11.51 2.07 -1.76
N PRO A 183 11.40 1.53 -2.99
CA PRO A 183 10.51 0.40 -3.29
C PRO A 183 10.70 -0.76 -2.31
N TYR A 184 9.64 -1.54 -2.13
CA TYR A 184 9.74 -2.81 -1.41
C TYR A 184 10.52 -3.81 -2.26
N PRO A 185 11.22 -4.78 -1.65
CA PRO A 185 11.84 -5.86 -2.38
C PRO A 185 10.83 -6.55 -3.30
N ARG A 186 11.29 -7.00 -4.47
CA ARG A 186 10.42 -7.75 -5.38
C ARG A 186 10.09 -9.11 -4.77
N LEU A 187 8.80 -9.41 -4.73
CA LEU A 187 8.27 -10.71 -4.33
C LEU A 187 8.35 -11.65 -5.53
N ASP A 188 8.92 -12.84 -5.33
CA ASP A 188 9.07 -13.86 -6.37
C ASP A 188 8.05 -14.99 -6.16
N PRO A 189 7.04 -15.12 -7.04
CA PRO A 189 6.05 -16.18 -6.99
C PRO A 189 6.61 -17.61 -7.12
N GLY A 190 7.84 -17.77 -7.61
CA GLY A 190 8.48 -19.06 -7.87
C GLY A 190 9.38 -19.62 -6.76
N ILE A 191 9.70 -18.84 -5.71
CA ILE A 191 10.62 -19.28 -4.65
C ILE A 191 9.99 -20.34 -3.75
N GLY A 192 8.83 -20.02 -3.18
CA GLY A 192 8.17 -20.85 -2.18
C GLY A 192 6.88 -21.47 -2.70
N GLY A 193 6.32 -22.38 -1.92
CA GLY A 193 5.04 -23.03 -2.21
C GLY A 193 4.97 -24.35 -1.48
N LYS A 194 3.83 -24.64 -0.85
CA LYS A 194 3.59 -25.96 -0.24
C LYS A 194 2.88 -26.85 -1.23
N ALA A 195 3.15 -28.15 -1.15
CA ALA A 195 2.36 -29.14 -1.90
C ALA A 195 0.89 -29.04 -1.46
N LEU A 196 0.02 -28.72 -2.43
CA LEU A 196 -1.43 -28.64 -2.21
C LEU A 196 -2.06 -30.03 -2.36
N THR A 197 -3.07 -30.31 -1.54
CA THR A 197 -3.94 -31.49 -1.75
C THR A 197 -4.80 -31.30 -3.02
N GLY A 198 -5.46 -32.36 -3.50
CA GLY A 198 -6.32 -32.27 -4.68
C GLY A 198 -7.38 -31.16 -4.59
N GLU A 199 -8.15 -31.12 -3.49
CA GLU A 199 -9.17 -30.08 -3.27
C GLU A 199 -8.56 -28.66 -3.23
N GLN A 200 -7.39 -28.51 -2.59
CA GLN A 200 -6.70 -27.23 -2.51
C GLN A 200 -6.17 -26.79 -3.87
N ALA A 201 -5.61 -27.71 -4.65
CA ALA A 201 -5.07 -27.44 -5.98
C ALA A 201 -6.19 -27.03 -6.95
N ASP A 202 -7.36 -27.68 -6.87
CA ASP A 202 -8.54 -27.31 -7.66
C ASP A 202 -9.06 -25.92 -7.28
N ALA A 203 -9.19 -25.63 -5.97
CA ALA A 203 -9.60 -24.32 -5.52
C ALA A 203 -8.59 -23.23 -5.92
N ALA A 204 -7.29 -23.49 -5.77
CA ALA A 204 -6.23 -22.59 -6.17
C ALA A 204 -6.24 -22.33 -7.69
N ARG A 205 -6.49 -23.36 -8.50
CA ARG A 205 -6.63 -23.22 -9.96
C ARG A 205 -7.74 -22.25 -10.34
N VAL A 206 -8.94 -22.41 -9.76
CA VAL A 206 -10.07 -21.50 -10.00
C VAL A 206 -9.71 -20.06 -9.64
N LEU A 207 -9.12 -19.84 -8.45
CA LEU A 207 -8.74 -18.50 -8.02
C LEU A 207 -7.66 -17.88 -8.93
N ARG A 208 -6.65 -18.67 -9.34
CA ARG A 208 -5.59 -18.21 -10.26
C ARG A 208 -6.15 -17.86 -11.64
N GLU A 209 -7.08 -18.65 -12.16
CA GLU A 209 -7.75 -18.39 -13.43
C GLU A 209 -8.58 -17.10 -13.36
N GLY A 210 -9.34 -16.89 -12.27
CA GLY A 210 -10.06 -15.64 -12.03
C GLY A 210 -9.15 -14.42 -12.03
N VAL A 211 -8.00 -14.49 -11.33
CA VAL A 211 -7.03 -13.37 -11.29
C VAL A 211 -6.46 -13.07 -12.68
N LYS A 212 -6.15 -14.12 -13.45
CA LYS A 212 -5.61 -13.99 -14.82
C LYS A 212 -6.63 -13.44 -15.82
N ALA A 213 -7.92 -13.64 -15.58
CA ALA A 213 -8.98 -13.14 -16.45
C ALA A 213 -9.11 -11.60 -16.47
N ARG A 214 -8.54 -10.90 -15.48
CA ARG A 214 -8.58 -9.43 -15.35
C ARG A 214 -9.99 -8.82 -15.42
N ASN A 215 -10.96 -9.55 -14.90
CA ASN A 215 -12.33 -9.09 -14.69
C ASN A 215 -12.65 -9.09 -13.19
N TYR A 216 -13.83 -8.58 -12.85
CA TYR A 216 -14.35 -8.68 -11.49
C TYR A 216 -14.93 -10.06 -11.22
N GLY A 217 -14.64 -10.61 -10.04
CA GLY A 217 -15.23 -11.83 -9.51
C GLY A 217 -15.11 -11.87 -8.00
N THR A 218 -16.08 -12.49 -7.33
CA THR A 218 -16.05 -12.69 -5.87
C THR A 218 -16.23 -14.17 -5.56
N THR A 219 -15.30 -14.72 -4.79
CA THR A 219 -15.28 -16.12 -4.38
C THR A 219 -15.30 -16.23 -2.86
N LEU A 220 -16.27 -16.99 -2.33
CA LEU A 220 -16.28 -17.44 -0.94
C LEU A 220 -15.47 -18.73 -0.83
N LEU A 221 -14.31 -18.66 -0.18
CA LEU A 221 -13.46 -19.81 0.14
C LEU A 221 -13.79 -20.31 1.56
N LYS A 222 -14.68 -21.29 1.63
CA LYS A 222 -15.05 -21.95 2.89
C LYS A 222 -14.10 -23.10 3.18
N GLY A 223 -13.52 -23.14 4.38
CA GLY A 223 -12.71 -24.28 4.79
C GLY A 223 -12.46 -24.31 6.29
N VAL A 224 -12.62 -25.49 6.91
CA VAL A 224 -12.41 -25.68 8.35
C VAL A 224 -11.03 -25.19 8.79
N THR A 225 -10.84 -24.83 10.06
CA THR A 225 -9.52 -24.43 10.56
C THR A 225 -8.49 -25.52 10.28
N GLY A 226 -7.32 -25.11 9.77
CA GLY A 226 -6.29 -26.04 9.32
C GLY A 226 -6.54 -26.67 7.95
N SER A 227 -7.60 -26.35 7.20
CA SER A 227 -7.82 -26.86 5.83
C SER A 227 -6.88 -26.29 4.76
N GLY A 228 -5.97 -25.39 5.14
CA GLY A 228 -5.01 -24.76 4.21
C GLY A 228 -5.58 -23.63 3.35
N LYS A 229 -6.67 -22.95 3.77
CA LYS A 229 -7.21 -21.75 3.09
C LYS A 229 -6.13 -20.74 2.72
N THR A 230 -5.20 -20.50 3.65
CA THR A 230 -4.07 -19.60 3.46
C THR A 230 -3.21 -19.99 2.28
N GLU A 231 -2.85 -21.27 2.15
CA GLU A 231 -2.03 -21.73 1.03
C GLU A 231 -2.77 -21.57 -0.30
N VAL A 232 -4.09 -21.82 -0.30
CA VAL A 232 -4.95 -21.68 -1.48
C VAL A 232 -5.04 -20.22 -1.96
N TYR A 233 -5.30 -19.25 -1.08
CA TYR A 233 -5.35 -17.85 -1.51
C TYR A 233 -3.96 -17.27 -1.80
N LEU A 234 -2.88 -17.79 -1.19
CA LEU A 234 -1.51 -17.38 -1.53
C LEU A 234 -1.14 -17.77 -2.96
N GLU A 235 -1.72 -18.83 -3.53
CA GLU A 235 -1.60 -19.14 -4.96
C GLU A 235 -2.33 -18.10 -5.84
N ALA A 236 -3.46 -17.55 -5.38
CA ALA A 236 -4.11 -16.43 -6.06
C ALA A 236 -3.24 -15.16 -6.01
N VAL A 237 -2.60 -14.90 -4.87
CA VAL A 237 -1.62 -13.82 -4.72
C VAL A 237 -0.44 -14.04 -5.67
N ALA A 238 0.09 -15.25 -5.75
CA ALA A 238 1.17 -15.61 -6.67
C ALA A 238 0.78 -15.29 -8.13
N ALA A 239 -0.42 -15.69 -8.57
CA ALA A 239 -0.91 -15.34 -9.91
C ALA A 239 -1.10 -13.83 -10.13
N CYS A 240 -1.49 -13.08 -9.10
CA CYS A 240 -1.60 -11.62 -9.16
C CYS A 240 -0.22 -10.98 -9.39
N LEU A 241 0.78 -11.42 -8.62
CA LEU A 241 2.17 -10.97 -8.73
C LEU A 241 2.79 -11.36 -10.08
N GLU A 242 2.56 -12.60 -10.56
CA GLU A 242 2.95 -13.07 -11.91
C GLU A 242 2.42 -12.14 -13.02
N SER A 243 1.21 -11.59 -12.83
CA SER A 243 0.57 -10.69 -13.78
C SER A 243 1.03 -9.23 -13.70
N GLY A 244 1.96 -8.93 -12.77
CA GLY A 244 2.47 -7.59 -12.50
C GLY A 244 1.49 -6.67 -11.76
N ARG A 245 0.39 -7.21 -11.22
CA ARG A 245 -0.64 -6.47 -10.51
C ARG A 245 -0.42 -6.52 -9.00
N GLN A 246 -0.94 -5.53 -8.29
CA GLN A 246 -0.85 -5.44 -6.84
C GLN A 246 -1.95 -6.25 -6.16
N ALA A 247 -1.61 -6.93 -5.07
CA ALA A 247 -2.55 -7.65 -4.22
C ALA A 247 -2.68 -7.00 -2.84
N LEU A 248 -3.88 -7.08 -2.28
CA LEU A 248 -4.18 -6.69 -0.89
C LEU A 248 -4.67 -7.91 -0.13
N VAL A 249 -4.05 -8.22 1.01
CA VAL A 249 -4.57 -9.20 1.97
C VAL A 249 -4.99 -8.46 3.23
N LEU A 250 -6.29 -8.50 3.50
CA LEU A 250 -6.90 -8.01 4.72
C LEU A 250 -6.95 -9.14 5.75
N LEU A 251 -6.46 -8.83 6.95
CA LEU A 251 -6.54 -9.69 8.13
C LEU A 251 -7.26 -8.92 9.25
N PRO A 252 -7.96 -9.61 10.18
CA PRO A 252 -8.33 -9.01 11.46
C PRO A 252 -7.08 -8.43 12.14
N GLU A 253 -7.21 -7.28 12.83
CA GLU A 253 -6.04 -6.56 13.37
C GLU A 253 -5.21 -7.41 14.33
N ILE A 254 -5.85 -8.31 15.08
CA ILE A 254 -5.21 -9.27 15.99
C ILE A 254 -4.55 -10.46 15.28
N ALA A 255 -4.99 -10.76 14.05
CA ALA A 255 -4.49 -11.88 13.25
C ALA A 255 -3.31 -11.46 12.35
N LEU A 256 -3.02 -10.15 12.27
CA LEU A 256 -1.82 -9.63 11.63
C LEU A 256 -0.59 -9.91 12.53
N THR A 257 -0.18 -11.17 12.54
CA THR A 257 0.91 -11.68 13.37
C THR A 257 2.22 -11.74 12.59
N ALA A 258 3.34 -11.75 13.33
CA ALA A 258 4.65 -12.00 12.75
C ALA A 258 4.73 -13.37 12.02
N GLU A 259 3.92 -14.35 12.44
CA GLU A 259 3.82 -15.66 11.79
C GLU A 259 3.29 -15.55 10.36
N PHE A 260 2.23 -14.75 10.14
CA PHE A 260 1.70 -14.55 8.80
C PHE A 260 2.72 -13.87 7.89
N LEU A 261 3.40 -12.84 8.39
CA LEU A 261 4.44 -12.13 7.63
C LEU A 261 5.61 -13.06 7.27
N THR A 262 6.04 -13.91 8.23
CA THR A 262 7.08 -14.92 8.00
C THR A 262 6.64 -15.95 6.96
N ARG A 263 5.36 -16.31 6.93
CA ARG A 263 4.80 -17.20 5.90
C ARG A 263 4.85 -16.56 4.52
N VAL A 264 4.48 -15.27 4.40
CA VAL A 264 4.57 -14.52 3.15
C VAL A 264 6.03 -14.42 2.68
N GLU A 265 6.95 -14.14 3.59
CA GLU A 265 8.38 -14.09 3.31
C GLU A 265 8.92 -15.45 2.83
N ALA A 266 8.54 -16.55 3.48
CA ALA A 266 8.89 -17.89 3.01
C ALA A 266 8.26 -18.24 1.65
N ARG A 267 7.05 -17.73 1.35
CA ARG A 267 6.35 -18.00 0.10
C ARG A 267 6.91 -17.22 -1.09
N PHE A 268 7.39 -15.99 -0.87
CA PHE A 268 7.76 -15.05 -1.93
C PHE A 268 9.18 -14.48 -1.84
N GLY A 269 9.99 -14.93 -0.87
CA GLY A 269 11.39 -14.52 -0.67
C GLY A 269 11.60 -13.14 -0.05
N ALA A 270 10.54 -12.38 0.24
CA ALA A 270 10.64 -11.09 0.91
C ALA A 270 9.35 -10.73 1.66
N ARG A 271 9.44 -9.77 2.58
CA ARG A 271 8.29 -9.26 3.33
C ARG A 271 7.39 -8.35 2.48
N PRO A 272 6.07 -8.40 2.70
CA PRO A 272 5.12 -7.49 2.07
C PRO A 272 5.18 -6.08 2.70
N ALA A 273 4.48 -5.13 2.08
CA ALA A 273 4.21 -3.85 2.74
C ALA A 273 3.13 -4.03 3.82
N GLU A 274 3.39 -3.53 5.02
CA GLU A 274 2.48 -3.65 6.16
C GLU A 274 1.63 -2.38 6.33
N TRP A 275 0.33 -2.54 6.63
CA TRP A 275 -0.57 -1.41 6.90
C TRP A 275 -1.53 -1.67 8.06
N HIS A 276 -1.14 -1.25 9.26
CA HIS A 276 -1.96 -1.33 10.48
C HIS A 276 -1.53 -0.26 11.50
N SER A 277 -2.21 -0.22 12.66
CA SER A 277 -2.00 0.78 13.71
C SER A 277 -0.59 0.77 14.32
N GLY A 278 0.03 -0.40 14.40
CA GLY A 278 1.38 -0.60 14.94
C GLY A 278 2.54 -0.24 13.98
N VAL A 279 2.24 0.07 12.71
CA VAL A 279 3.27 0.47 11.74
C VAL A 279 3.74 1.89 12.05
N THR A 280 5.06 2.09 12.06
CA THR A 280 5.65 3.42 12.32
C THR A 280 5.20 4.45 11.28
N MET A 281 5.19 5.72 11.64
CA MET A 281 4.79 6.79 10.70
C MET A 281 5.68 6.87 9.45
N THR A 282 6.98 6.57 9.58
CA THR A 282 7.90 6.49 8.44
C THR A 282 7.51 5.36 7.50
N GLU A 283 7.25 4.17 8.04
CA GLU A 283 6.90 3.00 7.23
C GLU A 283 5.50 3.14 6.61
N ARG A 284 4.53 3.76 7.31
CA ARG A 284 3.22 4.12 6.73
C ARG A 284 3.37 5.10 5.57
N ARG A 285 4.21 6.12 5.69
CA ARG A 285 4.50 7.06 4.59
C ARG A 285 5.08 6.31 3.39
N ARG A 286 6.10 5.47 3.61
CA ARG A 286 6.72 4.64 2.57
C ARG A 286 5.71 3.71 1.90
N ALA A 287 4.93 2.96 2.68
CA ALA A 287 3.90 2.05 2.18
C ALA A 287 2.88 2.80 1.30
N TRP A 288 2.34 3.92 1.79
CA TRP A 288 1.37 4.71 1.04
C TRP A 288 1.95 5.21 -0.30
N LYS A 289 3.18 5.75 -0.27
CA LYS A 289 3.87 6.25 -1.47
C LYS A 289 4.15 5.11 -2.46
N MET A 290 4.76 4.03 -2.00
CA MET A 290 5.14 2.90 -2.85
C MET A 290 3.92 2.14 -3.40
N VAL A 291 2.81 2.08 -2.68
CA VAL A 291 1.56 1.52 -3.23
C VAL A 291 1.05 2.39 -4.38
N GLY A 292 1.11 3.72 -4.23
CA GLY A 292 0.77 4.70 -5.26
C GLY A 292 1.72 4.75 -6.46
N GLU A 293 2.97 4.36 -6.28
CA GLU A 293 3.97 4.29 -7.36
C GLU A 293 4.10 2.88 -7.97
N GLY A 294 3.38 1.89 -7.44
CA GLY A 294 3.52 0.49 -7.84
C GLY A 294 4.78 -0.21 -7.29
N GLY A 295 5.56 0.47 -6.45
CA GLY A 295 6.73 -0.06 -5.75
C GLY A 295 6.42 -1.01 -4.58
N ALA A 296 5.15 -1.32 -4.30
CA ALA A 296 4.70 -2.32 -3.33
C ALA A 296 3.72 -3.29 -3.99
N ALA A 297 4.16 -4.52 -4.29
CA ALA A 297 3.36 -5.49 -5.04
C ALA A 297 2.32 -6.24 -4.18
N LEU A 298 2.58 -6.41 -2.88
CA LEU A 298 1.66 -7.01 -1.93
C LEU A 298 1.57 -6.13 -0.69
N VAL A 299 0.35 -5.82 -0.29
CA VAL A 299 0.05 -5.18 1.00
C VAL A 299 -0.66 -6.19 1.90
N VAL A 300 -0.17 -6.34 3.13
CA VAL A 300 -0.86 -7.03 4.21
C VAL A 300 -1.28 -5.99 5.23
N GLY A 301 -2.57 -5.92 5.55
CA GLY A 301 -3.05 -4.86 6.42
C GLY A 301 -4.38 -5.13 7.09
N ALA A 302 -4.71 -4.26 8.04
CA ALA A 302 -6.04 -4.19 8.62
C ALA A 302 -7.00 -3.46 7.66
N ARG A 303 -8.29 -3.39 8.02
CA ARG A 303 -9.38 -2.75 7.25
C ARG A 303 -9.05 -1.43 6.54
N SER A 304 -8.23 -0.56 7.14
CA SER A 304 -7.91 0.75 6.55
C SER A 304 -6.99 0.68 5.33
N ALA A 305 -6.30 -0.45 5.12
CA ALA A 305 -5.49 -0.69 3.93
C ALA A 305 -6.33 -0.67 2.65
N LEU A 306 -7.63 -0.92 2.78
CA LEU A 306 -8.60 -0.82 1.69
C LEU A 306 -8.71 0.58 1.08
N PHE A 307 -8.15 1.64 1.68
CA PHE A 307 -8.18 3.00 1.13
C PHE A 307 -6.85 3.44 0.51
N LEU A 308 -5.85 2.54 0.45
CA LEU A 308 -4.56 2.85 -0.16
C LEU A 308 -4.67 3.14 -1.67
N PRO A 309 -3.78 3.98 -2.22
CA PRO A 309 -3.88 4.44 -3.61
C PRO A 309 -3.23 3.45 -4.59
N PHE A 310 -3.64 2.17 -4.59
CA PHE A 310 -3.08 1.16 -5.51
C PHE A 310 -3.08 1.63 -6.98
N GLN A 311 -1.94 1.43 -7.66
CA GLN A 311 -1.78 1.68 -9.09
C GLN A 311 -2.56 0.71 -9.96
N ASP A 312 -2.48 -0.58 -9.64
CA ASP A 312 -3.17 -1.65 -10.37
C ASP A 312 -3.54 -2.77 -9.40
N LEU A 313 -4.64 -2.58 -8.67
CA LEU A 313 -5.16 -3.57 -7.73
C LEU A 313 -5.83 -4.72 -8.50
N GLY A 314 -5.28 -5.92 -8.42
CA GLY A 314 -5.80 -7.10 -9.12
C GLY A 314 -6.46 -8.16 -8.24
N LEU A 315 -6.17 -8.15 -6.94
CA LEU A 315 -6.72 -9.11 -5.99
C LEU A 315 -6.90 -8.46 -4.61
N ILE A 316 -8.04 -8.73 -3.98
CA ILE A 316 -8.28 -8.46 -2.56
C ILE A 316 -8.64 -9.78 -1.87
N VAL A 317 -7.85 -10.20 -0.89
CA VAL A 317 -8.20 -11.31 0.01
C VAL A 317 -8.72 -10.70 1.30
N VAL A 318 -9.84 -11.20 1.81
CA VAL A 318 -10.36 -10.89 3.15
C VAL A 318 -10.34 -12.19 3.93
N ASP A 319 -9.33 -12.36 4.79
CA ASP A 319 -9.23 -13.55 5.63
C ASP A 319 -10.10 -13.40 6.88
N GLU A 320 -10.60 -14.52 7.37
CA GLU A 320 -11.63 -14.58 8.41
C GLU A 320 -12.74 -13.53 8.18
N GLU A 321 -13.33 -13.50 6.98
CA GLU A 321 -14.27 -12.45 6.53
C GLU A 321 -15.48 -12.20 7.45
N HIS A 322 -15.79 -13.17 8.30
CA HIS A 322 -16.86 -13.11 9.29
C HIS A 322 -16.52 -12.25 10.52
N ASP A 323 -15.25 -11.89 10.70
CA ASP A 323 -14.76 -11.16 11.86
C ASP A 323 -15.38 -9.75 11.94
N THR A 324 -15.89 -9.40 13.12
CA THR A 324 -16.61 -8.13 13.33
C THR A 324 -15.70 -6.91 13.29
N SER A 325 -14.38 -7.07 13.47
CA SER A 325 -13.41 -5.97 13.41
C SER A 325 -13.36 -5.30 12.04
N TYR A 326 -13.81 -5.98 10.98
CA TYR A 326 -13.97 -5.37 9.65
C TYR A 326 -15.03 -4.26 9.61
N LYS A 327 -15.94 -4.19 10.59
CA LYS A 327 -16.89 -3.09 10.76
C LYS A 327 -16.24 -1.93 11.51
N GLN A 328 -16.13 -0.77 10.87
CA GLN A 328 -15.78 0.49 11.52
C GLN A 328 -17.04 1.15 12.08
N GLU A 329 -17.03 1.37 13.39
CA GLU A 329 -18.16 1.95 14.13
C GLU A 329 -17.88 3.37 14.64
N ASP A 330 -16.64 3.86 14.49
CA ASP A 330 -16.25 5.22 14.89
C ASP A 330 -15.80 6.07 13.68
N GLY A 331 -16.25 7.33 13.66
CA GLY A 331 -15.97 8.28 12.59
C GLY A 331 -16.65 7.92 11.26
N VAL A 332 -15.89 7.33 10.32
CA VAL A 332 -16.43 6.91 9.02
C VAL A 332 -16.92 5.47 9.12
N LEU A 333 -18.23 5.29 9.04
CA LEU A 333 -18.86 3.97 9.20
C LEU A 333 -18.77 3.18 7.91
N TYR A 334 -18.10 2.03 7.91
CA TYR A 334 -18.05 1.11 6.76
C TYR A 334 -17.79 -0.32 7.20
N ASN A 335 -18.13 -1.30 6.36
CA ASN A 335 -17.67 -2.68 6.52
C ASN A 335 -16.61 -2.98 5.45
N ALA A 336 -15.39 -3.31 5.86
CA ALA A 336 -14.27 -3.53 4.95
C ALA A 336 -14.50 -4.72 3.99
N ARG A 337 -15.23 -5.77 4.42
CA ARG A 337 -15.61 -6.90 3.55
C ARG A 337 -16.46 -6.42 2.37
N ASP A 338 -17.53 -5.68 2.67
CA ASP A 338 -18.46 -5.19 1.64
C ASP A 338 -17.77 -4.16 0.74
N MET A 339 -16.96 -3.29 1.34
CA MET A 339 -16.19 -2.28 0.60
C MET A 339 -15.09 -2.94 -0.26
N ALA A 340 -14.56 -4.11 0.11
CA ALA A 340 -13.62 -4.86 -0.73
C ALA A 340 -14.30 -5.38 -2.00
N VAL A 341 -15.50 -5.95 -1.88
CA VAL A 341 -16.33 -6.37 -3.03
C VAL A 341 -16.62 -5.17 -3.94
N LEU A 342 -17.05 -4.04 -3.38
CA LEU A 342 -17.25 -2.80 -4.13
C LEU A 342 -15.96 -2.34 -4.83
N ARG A 343 -14.84 -2.26 -4.10
CA ARG A 343 -13.57 -1.77 -4.65
C ARG A 343 -13.07 -2.66 -5.78
N ALA A 344 -13.18 -3.98 -5.64
CA ALA A 344 -12.78 -4.91 -6.68
C ALA A 344 -13.66 -4.81 -7.94
N SER A 345 -14.97 -4.55 -7.78
CA SER A 345 -15.87 -4.33 -8.91
C SER A 345 -15.46 -3.10 -9.75
N ILE A 346 -14.93 -2.06 -9.10
CA ILE A 346 -14.46 -0.84 -9.75
C ILE A 346 -13.09 -1.09 -10.42
N CYS A 347 -12.21 -1.85 -9.77
CA CYS A 347 -10.86 -2.12 -10.25
C CYS A 347 -10.73 -3.30 -11.24
N SER A 348 -11.84 -3.97 -11.61
CA SER A 348 -11.80 -5.23 -12.37
C SER A 348 -10.82 -6.24 -11.72
N ALA A 349 -10.99 -6.41 -10.41
CA ALA A 349 -10.16 -7.26 -9.56
C ALA A 349 -10.96 -8.43 -8.99
N GLN A 350 -10.26 -9.47 -8.55
CA GLN A 350 -10.88 -10.59 -7.84
C GLN A 350 -10.97 -10.31 -6.34
N VAL A 351 -11.99 -10.88 -5.69
CA VAL A 351 -12.11 -10.91 -4.22
C VAL A 351 -12.21 -12.33 -3.73
N VAL A 352 -11.39 -12.67 -2.74
CA VAL A 352 -11.48 -13.95 -2.02
C VAL A 352 -11.91 -13.66 -0.59
N LEU A 353 -13.12 -14.05 -0.24
CA LEU A 353 -13.64 -14.03 1.12
C LEU A 353 -13.33 -15.37 1.75
N ALA A 354 -12.32 -15.47 2.61
CA ALA A 354 -11.89 -16.72 3.21
C ALA A 354 -12.42 -16.83 4.64
N SER A 355 -13.00 -17.98 4.99
CA SER A 355 -13.50 -18.22 6.35
C SER A 355 -13.73 -19.69 6.67
N ALA A 356 -13.53 -20.07 7.93
CA ALA A 356 -14.02 -21.36 8.44
C ALA A 356 -15.52 -21.32 8.75
N THR A 357 -16.01 -20.16 9.19
CA THR A 357 -17.39 -19.89 9.60
C THR A 357 -17.90 -18.68 8.83
N PRO A 358 -18.28 -18.83 7.54
CA PRO A 358 -18.73 -17.71 6.73
C PRO A 358 -19.85 -16.92 7.40
N SER A 359 -19.84 -15.60 7.18
CA SER A 359 -20.94 -14.75 7.62
C SER A 359 -22.24 -15.15 6.90
N LEU A 360 -23.39 -14.86 7.51
CA LEU A 360 -24.68 -15.14 6.89
C LEU A 360 -24.87 -14.34 5.59
N GLU A 361 -24.35 -13.12 5.52
CA GLU A 361 -24.41 -12.30 4.30
C GLU A 361 -23.58 -12.92 3.16
N SER A 362 -22.36 -13.35 3.45
CA SER A 362 -21.49 -14.01 2.48
C SER A 362 -22.07 -15.36 2.02
N TRP A 363 -22.64 -16.12 2.95
CA TRP A 363 -23.33 -17.37 2.65
C TRP A 363 -24.56 -17.15 1.75
N ALA A 364 -25.42 -16.19 2.10
CA ALA A 364 -26.62 -15.88 1.31
C ALA A 364 -26.28 -15.40 -0.10
N ASN A 365 -25.23 -14.59 -0.28
CA ASN A 365 -24.77 -14.18 -1.61
C ASN A 365 -24.21 -15.35 -2.43
N ALA A 366 -23.54 -16.31 -1.78
CA ALA A 366 -23.08 -17.54 -2.43
C ALA A 366 -24.25 -18.46 -2.83
N GLU A 367 -25.25 -18.63 -1.97
CA GLU A 367 -26.47 -19.41 -2.29
C GLU A 367 -27.27 -18.76 -3.43
N ALA A 368 -27.34 -17.42 -3.46
CA ALA A 368 -27.97 -16.68 -4.54
C ALA A 368 -27.16 -16.66 -5.85
N GLY A 369 -25.99 -17.30 -5.90
CA GLY A 369 -25.11 -17.36 -7.07
C GLY A 369 -24.38 -16.05 -7.40
N LYS A 370 -24.41 -15.05 -6.50
CA LYS A 370 -23.65 -13.81 -6.68
C LYS A 370 -22.17 -14.00 -6.41
N TYR A 371 -21.82 -14.90 -5.49
CA TYR A 371 -20.44 -15.29 -5.19
C TYR A 371 -20.22 -16.73 -5.62
N GLU A 372 -19.09 -17.01 -6.26
CA GLU A 372 -18.65 -18.38 -6.46
C GLU A 372 -18.27 -19.01 -5.11
N ARG A 373 -18.61 -20.27 -4.87
CA ARG A 373 -18.31 -20.94 -3.60
C ARG A 373 -17.34 -22.08 -3.80
N LEU A 374 -16.17 -21.98 -3.17
CA LEU A 374 -15.18 -23.04 -3.08
C LEU A 374 -15.18 -23.60 -1.65
N THR A 375 -15.15 -24.93 -1.50
CA THR A 375 -15.20 -25.59 -0.20
C THR A 375 -14.04 -26.56 -0.04
N LEU A 376 -13.26 -26.39 1.02
CA LEU A 376 -12.20 -27.30 1.45
C LEU A 376 -12.71 -28.13 2.62
N THR A 377 -12.84 -29.45 2.44
CA THR A 377 -13.52 -30.31 3.41
C THR A 377 -12.56 -30.98 4.40
N ALA A 378 -11.32 -31.26 3.98
CA ALA A 378 -10.31 -31.92 4.80
C ALA A 378 -9.40 -30.94 5.58
N ARG A 379 -8.93 -31.36 6.76
CA ARG A 379 -7.82 -30.69 7.47
C ARG A 379 -6.48 -31.03 6.78
N PHE A 380 -5.55 -30.08 6.75
CA PHE A 380 -4.21 -30.23 6.21
C PHE A 380 -3.33 -31.02 7.19
N GLY A 381 -2.69 -32.08 6.69
CA GLY A 381 -1.81 -32.98 7.44
C GLY A 381 -2.58 -34.02 8.25
N GLU A 382 -2.17 -35.28 8.18
CA GLU A 382 -2.54 -36.27 9.19
C GLU A 382 -2.14 -35.71 10.55
N ALA A 383 -3.09 -35.54 11.46
CA ALA A 383 -2.80 -35.07 12.81
C ALA A 383 -1.95 -36.14 13.51
N VAL A 384 -0.62 -35.96 13.51
CA VAL A 384 0.27 -36.74 14.38
C VAL A 384 0.13 -36.16 15.77
N MET A 385 -0.24 -36.99 16.75
CA MET A 385 -0.27 -36.56 18.15
C MET A 385 1.15 -36.12 18.58
N PRO A 386 1.29 -35.02 19.35
CA PRO A 386 2.55 -34.69 19.97
C PRO A 386 2.95 -35.81 20.95
N GLU A 387 4.23 -36.21 20.95
CA GLU A 387 4.82 -37.00 22.04
C GLU A 387 5.02 -36.16 23.31
#